data_AF-A0A4Q1L3D4-F1
#
_entry.id   AF-A0A4Q1L3D4-F1
#
_cell.length_a   1.000
_cell.length_b   1.000
_cell.length_c   1.000
_cell.angle_alpha   90.00
_cell.angle_beta   90.00
_cell.angle_gamma   90.00
#
_symmetry.space_group_name_H-M   'P 1'
#
loop_
_entity.id
_entity.type
_entity.pdbx_description
1 polymer ?
#
loop_
_entity_poly.entity_id
_entity_poly.type
_entity_poly.pdbx_seq_one_letter_code
_entity_poly.pdbx_strand_id
1 'polypeptide(L)'
;MRTTSEGHVRPSRQDRRRRRVSGGLLVASGLLLVLLGVWVTTWEADYHAGSVWNFANQRDMTVEPWSAAAIRTNRDVLVVAGALGFSGLVGVGVGAVRWRSAGR
;
A
#
# COMPACT_ATOMS: atom_id res chain seq x y z
N MET A 1 35.48 -10.21 39.47
CA MET A 1 34.65 -9.38 38.57
C MET A 1 35.10 -9.61 37.14
N ARG A 2 34.29 -10.28 36.32
CA ARG A 2 34.58 -10.52 34.89
C ARG A 2 33.56 -9.73 34.09
N THR A 3 33.95 -8.53 33.69
CA THR A 3 33.21 -7.66 32.77
C THR A 3 33.27 -8.28 31.38
N THR A 4 32.25 -9.04 30.98
CA THR A 4 32.09 -9.44 29.58
C THR A 4 31.46 -8.27 28.83
N SER A 5 32.34 -7.53 28.16
CA SER A 5 32.04 -6.60 27.08
C SER A 5 31.02 -7.21 26.12
N GLU A 6 29.87 -6.54 26.00
CA GLU A 6 28.99 -6.52 24.83
C GLU A 6 29.04 -7.77 23.94
N GLY A 7 28.44 -8.85 24.45
CA GLY A 7 28.16 -10.03 23.64
C GLY A 7 27.16 -9.65 22.54
N HIS A 8 27.65 -9.38 21.35
CA HIS A 8 26.85 -9.43 20.12
C HIS A 8 26.37 -10.89 19.96
N VAL A 9 25.26 -11.21 20.61
CA VAL A 9 24.61 -12.53 20.51
C VAL A 9 24.19 -12.69 19.06
N ARG A 10 24.93 -13.53 18.31
CA ARG A 10 24.59 -13.85 16.93
C ARG A 10 23.16 -14.41 16.92
N PRO A 11 22.27 -13.90 16.05
CA PRO A 11 20.87 -14.32 16.03
C PRO A 11 20.79 -15.82 15.76
N SER A 12 19.95 -16.52 16.54
CA SER A 12 19.75 -17.95 16.41
C SER A 12 19.17 -18.31 15.03
N ARG A 13 19.32 -19.57 14.59
CA ARG A 13 18.67 -20.06 13.35
C ARG A 13 17.15 -19.84 13.38
N GLN A 14 16.54 -19.95 14.55
CA GLN A 14 15.11 -19.74 14.74
C GLN A 14 14.72 -18.26 14.56
N ASP A 15 15.55 -17.33 15.03
CA ASP A 15 15.34 -15.89 14.83
C ASP A 15 15.48 -15.49 13.37
N ARG A 16 16.48 -16.04 12.67
CA ARG A 16 16.65 -15.84 11.22
C ARG A 16 15.43 -16.36 10.45
N ARG A 17 14.93 -17.56 10.79
CA ARG A 17 13.73 -18.13 10.15
C ARG A 17 12.48 -17.27 10.41
N ARG A 18 12.25 -16.85 11.66
CA ARG A 18 11.13 -15.95 12.02
C ARG A 18 11.22 -14.63 11.23
N ARG A 19 12.40 -14.02 11.17
CA ARG A 19 12.61 -12.76 10.41
C ARG A 19 12.35 -12.93 8.92
N ARG A 20 12.76 -14.05 8.29
CA ARG A 20 12.44 -14.35 6.88
C ARG A 20 10.94 -14.50 6.67
N VAL A 21 10.26 -15.29 7.50
CA VAL A 21 8.80 -15.50 7.38
C VAL A 21 8.04 -14.19 7.57
N SER A 22 8.35 -13.43 8.62
CA SER A 22 7.73 -12.10 8.84
C SER A 22 8.04 -11.13 7.71
N GLY A 23 9.26 -11.12 7.18
CA GLY A 23 9.62 -10.30 6.01
C GLY A 23 8.81 -10.71 4.77
N GLY A 24 8.60 -12.00 4.56
CA GLY A 24 7.80 -12.54 3.46
C GLY A 24 6.33 -12.19 3.56
N LEU A 25 5.75 -12.34 4.75
CA LEU A 25 4.37 -11.93 5.01
C LEU A 25 4.18 -10.44 4.75
N LEU A 26 5.13 -9.59 5.18
CA LEU A 26 5.08 -8.16 4.91
C LEU A 26 5.14 -7.83 3.41
N VAL A 27 5.98 -8.53 2.63
CA VAL A 27 6.01 -8.37 1.17
C VAL A 27 4.69 -8.80 0.54
N ALA A 28 4.16 -9.98 0.92
CA ALA A 28 2.90 -10.49 0.38
C ALA A 28 1.72 -9.55 0.70
N SER A 29 1.59 -9.12 1.96
CA SER A 29 0.58 -8.15 2.37
C SER A 29 0.77 -6.80 1.66
N GLY A 30 2.00 -6.34 1.48
CA GLY A 30 2.29 -5.10 0.76
C GLY A 30 1.88 -5.17 -0.71
N LEU A 31 2.15 -6.28 -1.39
CA LEU A 31 1.71 -6.51 -2.77
C LEU A 31 0.18 -6.57 -2.86
N LEU A 32 -0.49 -7.23 -1.92
CA LEU A 32 -1.96 -7.25 -1.86
C LEU A 32 -2.54 -5.86 -1.69
N LEU A 33 -1.94 -5.00 -0.87
CA LEU A 33 -2.40 -3.61 -0.70
C LEU A 33 -2.20 -2.76 -1.97
N VAL A 34 -1.09 -2.96 -2.68
CA VAL A 34 -0.88 -2.31 -3.99
C VAL A 34 -1.93 -2.77 -4.99
N LEU A 35 -2.16 -4.09 -5.10
CA LEU A 35 -3.17 -4.65 -5.99
C LEU A 35 -4.57 -4.18 -5.63
N LEU A 36 -4.88 -4.07 -4.33
CA LEU A 36 -6.16 -3.53 -3.86
C LEU A 36 -6.32 -2.05 -4.23
N GLY A 37 -5.26 -1.24 -4.08
CA GLY A 37 -5.26 0.15 -4.54
C GLY A 37 -5.54 0.28 -6.04
N VAL A 38 -4.87 -0.54 -6.87
CA VAL A 38 -5.12 -0.60 -8.32
C VAL A 38 -6.56 -1.06 -8.61
N TRP A 39 -7.02 -2.11 -7.95
CA TRP A 39 -8.37 -2.62 -8.14
C TRP A 39 -9.44 -1.58 -7.81
N VAL A 40 -9.25 -0.79 -6.74
CA VAL A 40 -10.12 0.33 -6.39
C VAL A 40 -10.18 1.37 -7.51
N THR A 41 -9.07 1.64 -8.20
CA THR A 41 -9.09 2.54 -9.38
C THR A 41 -9.81 1.95 -10.59
N THR A 42 -9.98 0.62 -10.64
CA THR A 42 -10.67 -0.09 -11.73
C THR A 42 -12.10 -0.49 -11.40
N TRP A 43 -12.56 -0.28 -10.15
CA TRP A 43 -13.85 -0.81 -9.65
C TRP A 43 -15.08 -0.29 -10.43
N GLU A 44 -14.94 0.73 -11.26
CA GLU A 44 -16.02 1.11 -12.19
C GLU A 44 -15.49 1.57 -13.55
N ALA A 45 -14.92 0.67 -14.35
CA ALA A 45 -14.65 1.00 -15.75
C ALA A 45 -15.91 1.48 -16.51
N ASP A 46 -17.14 1.18 -16.04
CA ASP A 46 -18.39 1.66 -16.65
C ASP A 46 -18.99 2.93 -16.00
N TYR A 47 -18.73 3.24 -14.74
CA TYR A 47 -19.29 4.43 -14.06
C TYR A 47 -18.23 5.52 -13.80
N HIS A 48 -16.95 5.17 -13.69
CA HIS A 48 -15.84 6.11 -13.56
C HIS A 48 -15.16 6.50 -14.89
N ALA A 49 -15.20 5.69 -15.95
CA ALA A 49 -14.77 6.16 -17.28
C ALA A 49 -15.71 7.25 -17.82
N GLY A 50 -17.01 7.10 -17.55
CA GLY A 50 -17.99 8.17 -17.69
C GLY A 50 -17.69 9.38 -16.81
N SER A 51 -17.04 9.18 -15.65
CA SER A 51 -16.69 10.25 -14.71
C SER A 51 -15.40 11.01 -15.04
N VAL A 52 -14.36 10.38 -15.61
CA VAL A 52 -13.14 11.09 -16.06
C VAL A 52 -13.43 11.87 -17.35
N TRP A 53 -14.22 11.28 -18.25
CA TRP A 53 -14.78 11.97 -19.42
C TRP A 53 -15.75 13.08 -18.98
N ASN A 54 -16.58 12.84 -17.95
CA ASN A 54 -17.39 13.89 -17.34
C ASN A 54 -16.58 14.90 -16.53
N PHE A 55 -15.40 14.59 -15.98
CA PHE A 55 -14.64 15.58 -15.21
C PHE A 55 -14.10 16.69 -16.13
N ALA A 56 -13.72 16.33 -17.35
CA ALA A 56 -13.39 17.28 -18.41
C ALA A 56 -14.62 18.10 -18.83
N ASN A 57 -15.79 17.46 -19.01
CA ASN A 57 -17.03 18.16 -19.39
C ASN A 57 -17.71 18.95 -18.25
N GLN A 58 -17.50 18.57 -16.98
CA GLN A 58 -18.06 19.21 -15.78
C GLN A 58 -17.27 20.44 -15.36
N ARG A 59 -16.05 20.61 -15.88
CA ARG A 59 -15.30 21.87 -15.75
C ARG A 59 -16.02 23.03 -16.46
N ASP A 60 -16.79 22.71 -17.50
CA ASP A 60 -17.45 23.69 -18.37
C ASP A 60 -18.96 23.85 -18.09
N MET A 61 -19.55 23.00 -17.24
CA MET A 61 -20.98 23.07 -16.92
C MET A 61 -21.21 23.51 -15.47
N THR A 62 -22.17 24.41 -15.28
CA THR A 62 -22.74 24.76 -13.98
C THR A 62 -23.45 23.54 -13.38
N VAL A 63 -22.74 22.70 -12.65
CA VAL A 63 -23.21 21.32 -12.42
C VAL A 63 -24.20 21.18 -11.26
N GLU A 64 -25.31 20.47 -11.52
CA GLU A 64 -26.37 20.12 -10.56
C GLU A 64 -25.82 19.42 -9.29
N PRO A 65 -26.47 19.55 -8.11
CA PRO A 65 -25.94 19.09 -6.81
C PRO A 65 -25.46 17.62 -6.74
N TRP A 66 -26.05 16.73 -7.54
CA TRP A 66 -25.67 15.30 -7.59
C TRP A 66 -24.26 15.07 -8.16
N SER A 67 -23.81 15.92 -9.08
CA SER A 67 -22.47 15.85 -9.66
C SER A 67 -21.37 16.25 -8.66
N ALA A 68 -21.65 17.22 -7.78
CA ALA A 68 -20.71 17.64 -6.74
C ALA A 68 -20.53 16.54 -5.69
N ALA A 69 -21.59 15.76 -5.41
CA ALA A 69 -21.49 14.57 -4.57
C ALA A 69 -20.65 13.48 -5.26
N ALA A 70 -20.87 13.20 -6.54
CA ALA A 70 -20.08 12.23 -7.31
C ALA A 70 -18.58 12.61 -7.39
N ILE A 71 -18.26 13.89 -7.62
CA ILE A 71 -16.88 14.38 -7.63
C ILE A 71 -16.18 14.17 -6.28
N ARG A 72 -16.87 14.45 -5.16
CA ARG A 72 -16.31 14.24 -3.81
C ARG A 72 -16.03 12.76 -3.55
N THR A 73 -17.00 11.90 -3.85
CA THR A 73 -16.83 10.44 -3.71
C THR A 73 -15.65 9.92 -4.53
N ASN A 74 -15.50 10.39 -5.78
CA ASN A 74 -14.36 9.99 -6.62
C ASN A 74 -13.01 10.43 -6.02
N ARG A 75 -12.94 11.62 -5.42
CA ARG A 75 -11.72 12.08 -4.73
C ARG A 75 -11.41 11.21 -3.52
N ASP A 76 -12.41 10.86 -2.72
CA ASP A 76 -12.23 10.02 -1.55
C ASP A 76 -11.74 8.62 -1.94
N VAL A 77 -12.31 8.05 -3.02
CA VAL A 77 -11.87 6.76 -3.58
C VAL A 77 -10.43 6.81 -4.08
N LEU A 78 -10.03 7.89 -4.77
CA LEU A 78 -8.64 8.09 -5.21
C LEU A 78 -7.67 8.25 -4.04
N VAL A 79 -8.08 8.95 -2.97
CA VAL A 79 -7.29 9.08 -1.73
C VAL A 79 -7.12 7.71 -1.07
N VAL A 80 -8.18 6.91 -0.98
CA VAL A 80 -8.12 5.54 -0.46
C VAL A 80 -7.20 4.67 -1.31
N ALA A 81 -7.33 4.70 -2.64
CA ALA A 81 -6.46 3.96 -3.55
C ALA A 81 -4.98 4.36 -3.38
N GLY A 82 -4.71 5.67 -3.26
CA GLY A 82 -3.37 6.21 -3.00
C GLY A 82 -2.81 5.75 -1.66
N ALA A 83 -3.62 5.78 -0.59
CA ALA A 83 -3.22 5.33 0.74
C ALA A 83 -2.90 3.83 0.75
N LEU A 84 -3.71 3.01 0.08
CA LEU A 84 -3.48 1.57 -0.08
C LEU A 84 -2.20 1.29 -0.86
N GLY A 85 -2.02 1.96 -2.01
CA GLY A 85 -0.82 1.83 -2.83
C GLY A 85 0.46 2.21 -2.07
N PHE A 86 0.46 3.37 -1.40
CA PHE A 86 1.60 3.83 -0.61
C PHE A 86 1.92 2.88 0.55
N SER A 87 0.90 2.48 1.33
CA SER A 87 1.07 1.54 2.45
C SER A 87 1.62 0.20 1.97
N GLY A 88 1.15 -0.27 0.81
CA GLY A 88 1.64 -1.49 0.20
C GLY A 88 3.10 -1.41 -0.23
N LEU A 89 3.53 -0.30 -0.86
CA LEU A 89 4.93 -0.07 -1.21
C LEU A 89 5.84 -0.03 0.03
N VAL A 90 5.40 0.63 1.11
CA VAL A 90 6.12 0.64 2.38
C VAL A 90 6.24 -0.78 2.94
N GLY A 91 5.16 -1.56 2.93
CA GLY A 91 5.15 -2.95 3.36
C GLY A 91 6.13 -3.83 2.57
N VAL A 92 6.17 -3.67 1.25
CA VAL A 92 7.14 -4.36 0.38
C VAL A 92 8.57 -3.96 0.71
N GLY A 93 8.86 -2.67 0.84
CA GLY A 93 10.19 -2.16 1.15
C GLY A 93 10.71 -2.68 2.50
N VAL A 94 9.90 -2.54 3.55
CA VAL A 94 10.25 -3.01 4.91
C VAL A 94 10.37 -4.54 4.95
N GLY A 95 9.44 -5.24 4.30
CA GLY A 95 9.45 -6.70 4.20
C GLY A 95 10.70 -7.23 3.50
N ALA A 96 11.09 -6.63 2.37
CA ALA A 96 12.27 -7.00 1.61
C ALA A 96 13.57 -6.74 2.39
N VAL A 97 13.69 -5.58 3.07
CA VAL A 97 14.84 -5.28 3.94
C VAL A 97 14.94 -6.30 5.06
N ARG A 98 13.82 -6.60 5.73
CA ARG A 98 13.76 -7.58 6.82
C ARG A 98 14.13 -8.98 6.35
N TRP A 99 13.60 -9.42 5.21
CA TRP A 99 13.96 -10.71 4.61
C TRP A 99 15.46 -10.79 4.30
N ARG A 100 16.01 -9.79 3.61
CA ARG A 100 17.43 -9.74 3.22
C ARG A 100 18.36 -9.70 4.43
N SER A 101 17.97 -8.99 5.49
CA SER A 101 18.74 -8.92 6.74
C SER A 101 18.85 -10.27 7.45
N ALA A 102 17.91 -11.19 7.25
CA ALA A 102 17.91 -12.50 7.89
C ALA A 102 18.81 -13.54 7.17
N GLY A 103 19.35 -13.19 6.00
CA GLY A 103 20.32 -14.01 5.26
C GLY A 103 21.78 -13.66 5.53
N ARG A 104 22.06 -12.51 6.16
CA ARG A 104 23.38 -12.11 6.65
C ARG A 104 23.52 -12.61 8.10
#